data_AF-V3ZVM3-F1
#
_entry.id   AF-V3ZVM3-F1
#
_cell.length_a   1.000
_cell.length_b   1.000
_cell.length_c   1.000
_cell.angle_alpha   90.00
_cell.angle_beta   90.00
_cell.angle_gamma   90.00
#
_symmetry.space_group_name_H-M   'P 1'
#
loop_
_entity.id
_entity.type
_entity.pdbx_description
1 polymer ?
#
loop_
_entity_poly.entity_id
_entity_poly.type
_entity_poly.pdbx_seq_one_letter_code
_entity_poly.pdbx_strand_id
1 'polypeptide(L)'
;NYDIDNKDSRDNYDIDNKDSRDNYDIDNKDSRDNYDIDNEDNNDDSRDNYDTDNKDSRDNYDIDNDDSRDNYDIDNDDSRDNYDIDNEDNNYDIDNEDSRDNYDIDNEDSRDNYDIDNEDSRDNYDIDNEDS
;
A
#
# COMPACT_ATOMS: atom_id res chain seq x y z
N ASN A 1 -11.59 0.97 10.25
CA ASN A 1 -12.12 0.71 8.89
C ASN A 1 -12.34 2.03 8.19
N TYR A 2 -11.54 2.26 7.18
CA TYR A 2 -11.60 3.39 6.28
C TYR A 2 -11.81 2.83 4.88
N ASP A 3 -12.92 3.21 4.24
CA ASP A 3 -13.27 2.71 2.90
C ASP A 3 -13.30 3.92 1.96
N ILE A 4 -12.50 3.88 0.89
CA ILE A 4 -12.42 4.94 -0.12
C ILE A 4 -12.71 4.35 -1.49
N ASP A 5 -13.87 4.73 -2.04
CA ASP A 5 -14.27 4.35 -3.41
C ASP A 5 -14.15 5.55 -4.34
N ASN A 6 -13.22 5.49 -5.27
CA ASN A 6 -12.95 6.54 -6.22
C ASN A 6 -13.20 6.09 -7.65
N LYS A 7 -13.92 6.97 -8.37
CA LYS A 7 -14.32 6.68 -9.73
C LYS A 7 -14.37 7.93 -10.58
N ASP A 8 -13.65 7.89 -11.71
CA ASP A 8 -13.56 9.01 -12.65
C ASP A 8 -13.11 10.32 -11.93
N SER A 9 -12.27 10.18 -10.89
CA SER A 9 -11.86 11.22 -9.93
C SER A 9 -10.46 11.79 -10.20
N ARG A 10 -10.16 12.88 -9.49
CA ARG A 10 -8.82 13.50 -9.33
C ARG A 10 -8.75 14.19 -7.99
N ASP A 11 -8.48 13.42 -6.96
CA ASP A 11 -8.56 13.83 -5.58
C ASP A 11 -7.27 13.54 -4.81
N ASN A 12 -7.15 14.13 -3.64
CA ASN A 12 -6.07 13.86 -2.70
C ASN A 12 -6.70 13.45 -1.37
N TYR A 13 -6.16 12.40 -0.76
CA TYR A 13 -6.61 11.83 0.50
C TYR A 13 -5.45 11.83 1.49
N ASP A 14 -5.68 12.44 2.66
CA ASP A 14 -4.77 12.38 3.80
C ASP A 14 -5.51 11.61 4.91
N ILE A 15 -4.94 10.52 5.39
CA ILE A 15 -5.52 9.66 6.42
C ILE A 15 -4.55 9.52 7.59
N ASP A 16 -4.81 10.26 8.66
CA ASP A 16 -4.04 10.13 9.90
C ASP A 16 -4.78 9.22 10.88
N ASN A 17 -4.13 8.14 11.33
CA ASN A 17 -4.68 7.24 12.32
C ASN A 17 -3.74 7.02 13.51
N LYS A 18 -4.35 6.76 14.68
CA LYS A 18 -3.64 6.56 15.96
C LYS A 18 -4.23 5.41 16.77
N ASP A 19 -5.08 4.61 16.15
CA ASP A 19 -5.81 3.54 16.82
C ASP A 19 -5.16 2.20 16.47
N SER A 20 -5.08 1.29 17.46
CA SER A 20 -4.62 -0.09 17.20
C SER A 20 -5.70 -0.87 16.46
N ARG A 21 -5.40 -1.32 15.23
CA ARG A 21 -6.19 -2.29 14.43
C ARG A 21 -7.27 -1.70 13.56
N ASP A 22 -6.85 -1.07 12.50
CA ASP A 22 -7.66 -0.61 11.40
C ASP A 22 -7.54 -1.50 10.16
N ASN A 23 -8.52 -1.35 9.28
CA ASN A 23 -8.39 -1.81 7.92
C ASN A 23 -8.67 -0.62 7.01
N TYR A 24 -7.96 -0.57 5.90
CA TYR A 24 -8.03 0.45 4.88
C TYR A 24 -8.35 -0.27 3.58
N ASP A 25 -9.53 -0.01 3.02
CA ASP A 25 -9.96 -0.55 1.74
C ASP A 25 -10.03 0.63 0.75
N ILE A 26 -9.18 0.62 -0.27
CA ILE A 26 -9.08 1.69 -1.28
C ILE A 26 -9.34 1.12 -2.67
N ASP A 27 -10.50 1.47 -3.22
CA ASP A 27 -10.93 1.08 -4.56
C ASP A 27 -10.83 2.27 -5.52
N ASN A 28 -10.01 2.13 -6.54
CA ASN A 28 -9.76 3.17 -7.53
C ASN A 28 -10.07 2.69 -8.93
N LYS A 29 -10.93 3.46 -9.62
CA LYS A 29 -11.33 3.14 -10.98
C LYS A 29 -11.34 4.33 -11.89
N ASP A 30 -10.59 4.26 -12.99
CA ASP A 30 -10.48 5.36 -13.95
C ASP A 30 -10.05 6.69 -13.25
N SER A 31 -9.29 6.60 -12.15
CA SER A 31 -8.90 7.71 -11.25
C SER A 31 -7.50 8.26 -11.56
N ARG A 32 -7.18 9.42 -10.94
CA ARG A 32 -5.82 9.97 -10.80
C ARG A 32 -5.68 10.69 -9.47
N ASP A 33 -5.50 9.90 -8.44
CA ASP A 33 -5.62 10.30 -7.05
C ASP A 33 -4.26 10.17 -6.34
N ASN A 34 -4.10 10.87 -5.22
CA ASN A 34 -2.94 10.68 -4.35
C ASN A 34 -3.44 10.35 -2.95
N TYR A 35 -2.76 9.41 -2.30
CA TYR A 35 -3.05 8.92 -0.96
C TYR A 35 -1.81 9.11 -0.11
N ASP A 36 -2.01 9.72 1.05
CA ASP A 36 -1.03 9.93 2.10
C ASP A 36 -1.65 9.31 3.36
N ILE A 37 -1.09 8.21 3.85
CA ILE A 37 -1.64 7.41 4.93
C ILE A 37 -0.60 7.25 6.03
N ASP A 38 -0.80 8.00 7.11
CA ASP A 38 0.02 7.96 8.30
C ASP A 38 -0.69 7.17 9.40
N ASN A 39 -0.06 6.11 9.88
CA ASN A 39 -0.58 5.35 11.02
C ASN A 39 0.48 5.25 12.12
N GLU A 40 0.16 5.85 13.27
CA GLU A 40 1.08 5.95 14.41
C GLU A 40 0.42 5.34 15.63
N ASP A 41 0.66 4.05 15.91
CA ASP A 41 0.30 3.45 17.21
C ASP A 41 1.51 3.45 18.15
N ASN A 42 1.29 3.74 19.43
CA ASN A 42 2.34 3.71 20.45
C ASN A 42 2.42 2.34 21.14
N ASN A 43 2.04 1.27 20.44
CA ASN A 43 1.83 -0.04 21.03
C ASN A 43 2.11 -1.16 20.02
N ASP A 44 3.17 -1.94 20.28
CA ASP A 44 3.68 -3.09 19.49
C ASP A 44 2.67 -4.23 19.19
N ASP A 45 1.40 -4.07 19.58
CA ASP A 45 0.27 -4.99 19.36
C ASP A 45 -0.77 -4.42 18.34
N SER A 46 -0.50 -3.28 17.71
CA SER A 46 -1.21 -2.77 16.52
C SER A 46 -1.07 -3.75 15.35
N ARG A 47 -2.12 -3.78 14.52
CA ARG A 47 -2.18 -4.65 13.35
C ARG A 47 -3.12 -4.07 12.34
N ASP A 48 -2.59 -3.52 11.27
CA ASP A 48 -3.41 -2.86 10.28
C ASP A 48 -3.40 -3.68 8.99
N ASN A 49 -4.49 -3.58 8.23
CA ASN A 49 -4.59 -4.23 6.93
C ASN A 49 -4.91 -3.18 5.89
N TYR A 50 -4.21 -3.24 4.77
CA TYR A 50 -4.37 -2.35 3.64
C TYR A 50 -4.72 -3.21 2.45
N ASP A 51 -5.88 -2.95 1.87
CA ASP A 51 -6.40 -3.59 0.67
C ASP A 51 -6.56 -2.48 -0.39
N THR A 52 -5.80 -2.58 -1.48
CA THR A 52 -5.77 -1.57 -2.53
C THR A 52 -6.04 -2.18 -3.88
N ASP A 53 -7.19 -1.84 -4.46
CA ASP A 53 -7.64 -2.25 -5.78
C ASP A 53 -7.56 -1.08 -6.76
N ASN A 54 -6.67 -1.18 -7.75
CA ASN A 54 -6.53 -0.19 -8.81
C ASN A 54 -6.89 -0.76 -10.18
N LYS A 55 -7.84 -0.10 -10.85
CA LYS A 55 -8.26 -0.48 -12.20
C LYS A 55 -8.31 0.70 -13.16
N ASP A 56 -7.54 0.62 -14.24
CA ASP A 56 -7.44 1.68 -15.26
C ASP A 56 -6.98 3.04 -14.64
N SER A 57 -6.20 2.99 -13.55
CA SER A 57 -5.86 4.12 -12.67
C SER A 57 -4.46 4.70 -12.91
N ARG A 58 -4.17 5.87 -12.31
CA ARG A 58 -2.82 6.46 -12.23
C ARG A 58 -2.67 7.24 -10.93
N ASP A 59 -2.39 6.50 -9.88
CA ASP A 59 -2.49 6.95 -8.50
C ASP A 59 -1.11 6.87 -7.83
N ASN A 60 -0.93 7.63 -6.76
CA ASN A 60 0.26 7.54 -5.92
C ASN A 60 -0.17 7.27 -4.48
N TYR A 61 0.57 6.40 -3.82
CA TYR A 61 0.38 6.01 -2.44
C TYR A 61 1.68 6.25 -1.68
N ASP A 62 1.54 6.95 -0.57
CA ASP A 62 2.55 7.22 0.43
C ASP A 62 1.98 6.66 1.73
N ILE A 63 2.60 5.61 2.27
CA ILE A 63 2.08 4.87 3.44
C ILE A 63 3.19 4.70 4.46
N ASP A 64 3.04 5.39 5.60
CA ASP A 64 3.95 5.29 6.75
C ASP A 64 3.21 4.61 7.92
N ASN A 65 3.72 3.48 8.40
CA ASN A 65 3.19 2.84 9.62
C ASN A 65 4.29 2.52 10.65
N ASP A 66 4.28 3.27 11.74
CA ASP A 66 5.20 3.12 12.86
C ASP A 66 4.69 2.09 13.88
N ASP A 67 5.59 1.26 14.41
CA ASP A 67 5.37 0.36 15.56
C ASP A 67 4.21 -0.65 15.37
N SER A 68 3.96 -1.14 14.15
CA SER A 68 2.82 -2.00 13.81
C SER A 68 3.16 -3.24 12.98
N ARG A 69 2.23 -4.20 12.98
CA ARG A 69 2.30 -5.38 12.11
C ARG A 69 1.26 -5.31 11.01
N ASP A 70 1.68 -5.09 9.78
CA ASP A 70 0.71 -4.87 8.71
C ASP A 70 0.66 -5.98 7.70
N ASN A 71 -0.49 -6.03 7.03
CA ASN A 71 -0.64 -6.78 5.80
C ASN A 71 -1.12 -5.85 4.71
N TYR A 72 -0.41 -5.88 3.59
CA TYR A 72 -0.71 -5.16 2.37
C TYR A 72 -1.15 -6.17 1.33
N ASP A 73 -2.32 -5.95 0.75
CA ASP A 73 -2.86 -6.65 -0.40
C ASP A 73 -3.05 -5.58 -1.49
N ILE A 74 -2.33 -5.71 -2.59
CA ILE A 74 -2.29 -4.69 -3.64
C ILE A 74 -2.53 -5.34 -5.01
N ASP A 75 -3.67 -5.03 -5.60
CA ASP A 75 -4.08 -5.50 -6.91
C ASP A 75 -4.10 -4.34 -7.92
N ASN A 76 -3.31 -4.46 -8.99
CA ASN A 76 -3.29 -3.48 -10.09
C ASN A 76 -3.63 -4.12 -11.43
N ASP A 77 -4.72 -3.66 -12.05
CA ASP A 77 -5.16 -4.09 -13.38
C ASP A 77 -5.20 -2.89 -14.36
N ASP A 78 -4.43 -2.98 -15.44
CA ASP A 78 -4.32 -1.94 -16.48
C ASP A 78 -3.88 -0.56 -15.91
N SER A 79 -3.15 -0.53 -14.78
CA SER A 79 -2.84 0.69 -14.02
C SER A 79 -1.41 1.21 -14.22
N ARG A 80 -1.10 2.37 -13.61
CA ARG A 80 0.25 2.97 -13.57
C ARG A 80 0.44 3.77 -12.29
N ASP A 81 0.78 3.06 -11.25
CA ASP A 81 0.72 3.57 -9.89
C ASP A 81 2.12 3.57 -9.26
N ASN A 82 2.29 4.41 -8.25
CA ASN A 82 3.52 4.40 -7.44
C ASN A 82 3.13 4.18 -5.99
N TYR A 83 3.87 3.31 -5.33
CA TYR A 83 3.75 2.99 -3.92
C TYR A 83 5.08 3.29 -3.26
N ASP A 84 5.03 4.14 -2.25
CA ASP A 84 6.10 4.43 -1.30
C ASP A 84 5.57 3.93 0.05
N ILE A 85 6.24 2.95 0.65
CA ILE A 85 5.73 2.25 1.82
C ILE A 85 6.86 2.03 2.84
N ASP A 86 6.78 2.72 3.99
CA ASP A 86 7.75 2.63 5.09
C ASP A 86 7.08 2.02 6.34
N ASN A 87 7.54 0.85 6.78
CA ASN A 87 6.91 0.13 7.90
C ASN A 87 7.90 -0.72 8.73
N GLU A 88 7.46 -1.31 9.86
CA GLU A 88 8.35 -2.13 10.72
C GLU A 88 8.27 -3.66 10.46
N ASP A 89 7.08 -4.28 10.45
CA ASP A 89 6.89 -5.75 10.47
C ASP A 89 5.73 -6.16 9.51
N ASN A 90 5.98 -6.69 8.29
CA ASN A 90 4.93 -6.72 7.24
C ASN A 90 4.72 -8.02 6.47
N ASN A 91 3.54 -8.18 5.88
CA ASN A 91 3.34 -9.09 4.76
C ASN A 91 2.77 -8.33 3.57
N TYR A 92 3.39 -8.49 2.41
CA TYR A 92 2.91 -7.95 1.15
C TYR A 92 2.46 -9.09 0.24
N ASP A 93 1.26 -8.95 -0.31
CA ASP A 93 0.74 -9.68 -1.47
C ASP A 93 0.50 -8.65 -2.56
N ILE A 94 1.16 -8.80 -3.71
CA ILE A 94 1.12 -7.82 -4.80
C ILE A 94 0.86 -8.56 -6.12
N ASP A 95 -0.31 -8.32 -6.70
CA ASP A 95 -0.70 -8.86 -7.99
C ASP A 95 -0.86 -7.74 -9.02
N ASN A 96 -0.06 -7.77 -10.09
CA ASN A 96 -0.17 -6.82 -11.19
C ASN A 96 -0.47 -7.52 -12.52
N GLU A 97 -1.56 -7.12 -13.19
CA GLU A 97 -1.96 -7.56 -14.52
C GLU A 97 -1.96 -6.38 -15.52
N ASP A 98 -1.19 -6.49 -16.60
CA ASP A 98 -1.09 -5.47 -17.67
C ASP A 98 -0.66 -4.05 -17.18
N SER A 99 -0.02 -3.95 -16.01
CA SER A 99 0.27 -2.68 -15.31
C SER A 99 1.71 -2.19 -15.48
N ARG A 100 2.00 -0.98 -14.95
CA ARG A 100 3.35 -0.37 -14.95
C ARG A 100 3.59 0.44 -13.69
N ASP A 101 3.92 -0.27 -12.64
CA ASP A 101 3.93 0.28 -11.30
C ASP A 101 5.34 0.35 -10.73
N ASN A 102 5.53 1.22 -9.75
CA ASN A 102 6.77 1.27 -8.98
C ASN A 102 6.43 1.10 -7.51
N TYR A 103 7.19 0.25 -6.85
CA TYR A 103 7.13 0.00 -5.42
C TYR A 103 8.50 0.35 -4.85
N ASP A 104 8.50 1.28 -3.90
CA ASP A 104 9.58 1.55 -2.96
C ASP A 104 9.07 1.06 -1.61
N ILE A 105 9.72 0.06 -1.02
CA ILE A 105 9.29 -0.56 0.24
C ILE A 105 10.49 -0.65 1.18
N ASP A 106 10.45 0.12 2.26
CA ASP A 106 11.45 0.09 3.32
C ASP A 106 10.85 -0.56 4.58
N ASN A 107 11.50 -1.61 5.08
CA ASN A 107 11.12 -2.28 6.33
C ASN A 107 12.23 -2.27 7.38
N GLU A 108 11.90 -1.92 8.63
CA GLU A 108 12.87 -1.82 9.75
C GLU A 108 13.05 -3.11 10.61
N ASP A 109 12.25 -4.18 10.45
CA ASP A 109 12.44 -5.50 11.10
C ASP A 109 12.51 -6.68 10.09
N SER A 110 12.96 -7.81 10.60
CA SER A 110 13.40 -9.01 9.90
C SER A 110 12.31 -10.04 9.60
N ARG A 111 11.02 -9.75 9.85
CA ARG A 111 9.92 -10.73 9.73
C ARG A 111 8.98 -10.49 8.55
N ASP A 112 9.51 -10.02 7.44
CA ASP A 112 8.66 -9.75 6.29
C ASP A 112 8.46 -10.95 5.38
N ASN A 113 7.28 -11.02 4.79
CA ASN A 113 7.00 -11.90 3.66
C ASN A 113 6.48 -11.10 2.48
N TYR A 114 6.97 -11.43 1.30
CA TYR A 114 6.53 -10.85 0.04
C TYR A 114 6.09 -11.98 -0.88
N ASP A 115 4.85 -11.92 -1.35
CA ASP A 115 4.38 -12.63 -2.53
C ASP A 115 4.09 -11.60 -3.62
N ILE A 116 4.63 -11.85 -4.81
CA ILE A 116 4.57 -10.89 -5.93
C ILE A 116 4.36 -11.67 -7.22
N ASP A 117 3.18 -11.52 -7.81
CA ASP A 117 2.84 -12.09 -9.11
C ASP A 117 2.60 -10.97 -10.14
N ASN A 118 3.24 -11.11 -11.31
CA ASN A 118 3.19 -10.12 -12.38
C ASN A 118 2.86 -10.80 -13.71
N GLU A 119 1.70 -10.48 -14.29
CA GLU A 119 1.25 -10.98 -15.60
C GLU A 119 1.22 -9.85 -16.64
N ASP A 120 2.07 -9.96 -17.67
CA ASP A 120 2.19 -8.96 -18.75
C ASP A 120 2.55 -7.51 -18.31
N SER A 121 2.91 -7.33 -17.04
CA SER A 121 3.25 -6.05 -16.40
C SER A 121 4.72 -5.62 -16.55
N ARG A 122 5.04 -4.37 -16.19
CA ARG A 122 6.41 -3.82 -16.21
C ARG A 122 6.69 -3.01 -14.95
N ASP A 123 6.83 -3.72 -13.85
CA ASP A 123 6.90 -3.09 -12.55
C ASP A 123 8.33 -3.09 -12.03
N ASN A 124 8.65 -2.08 -11.23
CA ASN A 124 9.91 -1.99 -10.52
C ASN A 124 9.64 -2.11 -9.04
N TYR A 125 10.46 -2.91 -8.36
CA TYR A 125 10.43 -3.08 -6.92
C TYR A 125 11.83 -2.72 -6.40
N ASP A 126 11.89 -1.70 -5.56
CA ASP A 126 12.98 -1.47 -4.63
C ASP A 126 12.46 -1.91 -3.26
N ILE A 127 13.15 -2.87 -2.64
CA ILE A 127 12.72 -3.45 -1.37
C ILE A 127 13.96 -3.54 -0.48
N ASP A 128 14.00 -2.70 0.53
CA ASP A 128 15.08 -2.66 1.52
C ASP A 128 14.54 -3.13 2.88
N ASN A 129 15.21 -4.16 3.43
CA ASN A 129 14.92 -4.68 4.76
C ASN A 129 16.14 -4.43 5.66
N GLU A 130 16.03 -3.52 6.63
CA GLU A 130 17.08 -3.26 7.61
C GLU A 130 17.05 -4.29 8.74
N ASP A 131 18.02 -5.23 8.75
CA ASP A 131 18.23 -6.13 9.89
C ASP A 131 18.86 -5.35 11.08
N SER A 132 18.11 -5.12 12.17
CA SER A 132 18.61 -4.48 13.42
C SER A 132 19.26 -5.42 14.45
#